data_AF-A0A6N6SJ85-F1
#
_entry.id   AF-A0A6N6SJ85-F1
#
_cell.length_a   1.000
_cell.length_b   1.000
_cell.length_c   1.000
_cell.angle_alpha   90.00
_cell.angle_beta   90.00
_cell.angle_gamma   90.00
#
_symmetry.space_group_name_H-M   'P 1'
#
loop_
_entity.id
_entity.type
_entity.pdbx_description
1 polymer ?
#
loop_
_entity_poly.entity_id
_entity_poly.type
_entity_poly.pdbx_seq_one_letter_code
_entity_poly.pdbx_strand_id
1 'polypeptide(L)'
;MLKRYLLIALFLVTGSGFAQQLSYNEFIELLNMADTVVKVDDFLISRGFEYFTGDYKDSVKSYSYNTPLTDDYSVGVNYTGETVALSVFEISNSLERWKYFKGIAKDSGYKVESSKIEKDGALVITYKNIDYIMTLVRKKESKLIKSTINTYYFKLEKVKK
;
A
#
# COMPACT_ATOMS: atom_id res chain seq x y z
N MET A 1 16.01 53.06 -11.34
CA MET A 1 15.64 52.58 -9.98
C MET A 1 14.45 51.65 -10.11
N LEU A 2 14.63 50.37 -10.42
CA LEU A 2 14.73 49.25 -9.47
C LEU A 2 13.71 49.30 -8.31
N LYS A 3 12.53 48.69 -8.48
CA LYS A 3 11.92 47.84 -7.45
C LYS A 3 11.26 46.64 -8.12
N ARG A 4 11.95 45.52 -8.02
CA ARG A 4 11.49 44.17 -8.36
C ARG A 4 10.33 43.84 -7.44
N TYR A 5 9.12 43.68 -7.96
CA TYR A 5 8.07 42.96 -7.25
C TYR A 5 8.38 41.48 -7.38
N LEU A 6 9.28 41.02 -6.51
CA LEU A 6 9.41 39.62 -6.17
C LEU A 6 8.15 39.27 -5.39
N LEU A 7 7.08 38.95 -6.12
CA LEU A 7 5.89 38.36 -5.54
C LEU A 7 6.29 36.92 -5.20
N ILE A 8 6.90 36.78 -4.03
CA ILE A 8 7.16 35.50 -3.39
C ILE A 8 5.78 34.87 -3.23
N ALA A 9 5.45 33.93 -4.11
CA ALA A 9 4.41 32.95 -3.85
C ALA A 9 4.90 32.15 -2.64
N LEU A 10 4.59 32.65 -1.45
CA LEU A 10 4.72 31.95 -0.20
C LEU A 10 3.69 30.82 -0.29
N PHE A 11 4.07 29.69 -0.89
CA PHE A 11 3.41 28.42 -0.68
C PHE A 11 3.65 28.07 0.78
N LEU A 12 2.86 28.68 1.66
CA LEU A 12 2.49 28.13 2.95
C LEU A 12 1.71 26.84 2.62
N VAL A 13 2.46 25.78 2.31
CA VAL A 13 1.96 24.41 2.45
C VAL A 13 1.84 24.20 3.96
N THR A 14 0.78 24.77 4.54
CA THR A 14 0.34 24.40 5.88
C THR A 14 0.05 22.92 5.79
N GLY A 15 0.83 22.14 6.55
CA GLY A 15 0.76 20.70 6.64
C GLY A 15 -0.59 20.22 7.17
N SER A 16 -1.59 20.23 6.31
CA SER A 16 -2.71 19.30 6.39
C SER A 16 -2.14 17.96 5.91
N GLY A 17 -1.99 17.00 6.82
CA GLY A 17 -1.52 15.66 6.49
C GLY A 17 -2.43 15.00 5.47
N PHE A 18 -2.09 15.10 4.18
CA PHE A 18 -2.69 14.30 3.13
C PHE A 18 -1.86 13.02 3.01
N ALA A 19 -2.31 11.93 3.63
CA ALA A 19 -1.77 10.62 3.28
C ALA A 19 -2.06 10.34 1.81
N GLN A 20 -1.01 10.28 1.00
CA GLN A 20 -1.14 9.97 -0.43
C GLN A 20 -1.23 8.45 -0.59
N GLN A 21 -2.23 7.96 -1.32
CA GLN A 21 -2.24 6.56 -1.75
C GLN A 21 -0.95 6.26 -2.51
N LEU A 22 -0.20 5.26 -2.07
CA LEU A 22 1.07 4.92 -2.70
C LEU A 22 0.81 4.39 -4.12
N SER A 23 1.64 4.83 -5.05
CA SER A 23 1.76 4.30 -6.40
C SER A 23 2.50 2.96 -6.39
N TYR A 24 2.32 2.17 -7.44
CA TYR A 24 3.06 0.92 -7.62
C TYR A 24 4.60 1.11 -7.56
N ASN A 25 5.12 2.22 -8.08
CA ASN A 25 6.54 2.52 -8.00
C ASN A 25 7.02 2.76 -6.56
N GLU A 26 6.18 3.35 -5.72
CA GLU A 26 6.49 3.57 -4.30
C GLU A 26 6.42 2.27 -3.50
N PHE A 27 5.55 1.32 -3.90
CA PHE A 27 5.60 -0.05 -3.36
C PHE A 27 6.90 -0.78 -3.74
N ILE A 28 7.38 -0.61 -4.97
CA ILE A 28 8.70 -1.11 -5.38
C ILE A 28 9.81 -0.43 -4.58
N GLU A 29 9.75 0.90 -4.42
CA GLU A 29 10.72 1.67 -3.66
C GLU A 29 10.78 1.16 -2.22
N LEU A 30 9.63 0.97 -1.57
CA LEU A 30 9.52 0.37 -0.24
C LEU A 30 10.17 -1.02 -0.17
N LEU A 31 9.93 -1.89 -1.16
CA LEU A 31 10.58 -3.20 -1.23
C LEU A 31 12.10 -3.11 -1.43
N ASN A 32 12.59 -2.04 -2.05
CA ASN A 32 14.00 -1.85 -2.40
C ASN A 32 14.79 -1.07 -1.35
N MET A 33 14.16 -0.18 -0.58
CA MET A 33 14.78 0.59 0.50
C MET A 33 14.78 -0.14 1.85
N ALA A 34 14.09 -1.28 1.91
CA ALA A 34 13.95 -2.10 3.08
C ALA A 34 15.22 -2.92 3.39
N ASP A 35 16.35 -2.24 3.46
CA ASP A 35 17.61 -2.72 4.01
C ASP A 35 17.72 -2.34 5.49
N THR A 36 16.97 -1.32 5.92
CA THR A 36 16.89 -0.85 7.31
C THR A 36 15.49 -0.37 7.64
N VAL A 37 15.01 -0.71 8.83
CA VAL A 37 13.70 -0.30 9.36
C VAL A 37 13.52 1.22 9.37
N VAL A 38 14.55 1.98 9.76
CA VAL A 38 14.50 3.44 9.88
C VAL A 38 14.13 4.13 8.56
N LYS A 39 14.68 3.66 7.43
CA LYS A 39 14.37 4.22 6.10
C LYS A 39 12.91 4.01 5.70
N VAL A 40 12.33 2.86 6.04
CA VAL A 40 10.92 2.57 5.75
C VAL A 40 10.01 3.47 6.59
N ASP A 41 10.32 3.61 7.88
CA ASP A 41 9.59 4.48 8.79
C ASP A 41 9.64 5.95 8.31
N ASP A 42 10.83 6.48 8.00
CA ASP A 42 11.02 7.85 7.50
C ASP A 42 10.25 8.08 6.18
N PHE A 43 10.29 7.11 5.26
CA PHE A 43 9.56 7.19 4.01
C PHE A 43 8.05 7.28 4.24
N LEU A 44 7.47 6.37 5.03
CA LEU A 44 6.03 6.34 5.27
C LEU A 44 5.56 7.59 6.03
N ILE A 45 6.32 8.05 7.02
CA ILE A 45 6.05 9.31 7.72
C ILE A 45 6.07 10.50 6.75
N SER A 46 7.06 10.56 5.84
CA SER A 46 7.16 11.62 4.83
C SER A 46 5.95 11.67 3.89
N ARG A 47 5.21 10.57 3.75
CA ARG A 47 3.99 10.46 2.94
C ARG A 47 2.70 10.62 3.75
N GLY A 48 2.80 11.03 5.00
CA GLY A 48 1.66 11.33 5.87
C GLY A 48 1.04 10.10 6.54
N PHE A 49 1.75 8.97 6.59
CA PHE A 49 1.31 7.82 7.37
C PHE A 49 1.77 7.93 8.82
N GLU A 50 0.95 7.45 9.74
CA GLU A 50 1.31 7.36 11.15
C GLU A 50 1.46 5.90 11.58
N TYR A 51 2.36 5.66 12.52
CA TYR A 51 2.61 4.31 13.01
C TYR A 51 1.37 3.77 13.73
N PHE A 52 0.91 2.57 13.36
CA PHE A 52 -0.25 1.93 13.95
C PHE A 52 0.11 0.57 14.50
N THR A 53 0.03 0.40 15.82
CA THR A 53 0.14 -0.89 16.52
C THR A 53 -1.25 -1.48 16.75
N GLY A 54 -1.96 -1.87 15.69
CA GLY A 54 -3.24 -2.56 15.82
C GLY A 54 -3.14 -4.06 15.54
N ASP A 55 -4.23 -4.79 15.82
CA ASP A 55 -4.38 -6.25 15.76
C ASP A 55 -4.33 -6.86 14.33
N TYR A 56 -3.46 -6.37 13.44
CA TYR A 56 -3.11 -7.11 12.23
C TYR A 56 -2.22 -8.28 12.63
N LYS A 57 -2.88 -9.42 12.89
CA LYS A 57 -2.36 -10.66 13.47
C LYS A 57 -1.03 -11.20 12.92
N ASP A 58 -0.54 -10.69 11.77
CA ASP A 58 0.64 -11.21 11.08
C ASP A 58 1.57 -10.12 10.49
N SER A 59 1.47 -8.85 10.88
CA SER A 59 2.39 -7.78 10.40
C SER A 59 3.33 -7.28 11.49
N VAL A 60 4.63 -7.23 11.20
CA VAL A 60 5.66 -6.76 12.15
C VAL A 60 5.59 -5.22 12.33
N LYS A 61 5.14 -4.47 11.32
CA LYS A 61 4.81 -3.03 11.42
C LYS A 61 3.72 -2.65 10.41
N SER A 62 2.67 -1.98 10.88
CA SER A 62 1.63 -1.36 10.03
C SER A 62 1.61 0.14 10.23
N TYR A 63 1.38 0.89 9.17
CA TYR A 63 1.17 2.34 9.23
C TYR A 63 -0.23 2.65 8.71
N SER A 64 -0.97 3.41 9.50
CA SER A 64 -2.34 3.82 9.21
C SER A 64 -2.42 5.34 9.22
N TYR A 65 -3.40 5.88 8.51
CA TYR A 65 -3.67 7.30 8.54
C TYR A 65 -4.29 7.72 9.89
N ASN A 66 -3.83 8.81 10.49
CA ASN A 66 -4.40 9.32 11.74
C ASN A 66 -5.40 10.46 11.48
N THR A 67 -6.50 10.13 10.83
CA THR A 67 -7.70 10.95 10.96
C THR A 67 -8.94 10.07 10.83
N PRO A 68 -10.04 10.40 11.53
CA PRO A 68 -11.24 9.57 11.63
C PRO A 68 -12.02 9.41 10.31
N LEU A 69 -11.37 9.65 9.17
CA LEU A 69 -11.92 9.64 7.83
C LEU A 69 -11.01 8.83 6.90
N THR A 70 -10.88 7.54 7.17
CA THR A 70 -10.96 6.41 6.21
C THR A 70 -10.40 5.17 6.89
N ASP A 71 -11.25 4.35 7.51
CA ASP A 71 -10.95 2.97 7.94
C ASP A 71 -10.63 2.03 6.74
N ASP A 72 -10.22 2.57 5.60
CA ASP A 72 -10.36 1.98 4.26
C ASP A 72 -9.05 2.05 3.43
N TYR A 73 -7.92 2.43 4.04
CA TYR A 73 -6.59 2.38 3.40
C TYR A 73 -5.47 2.21 4.43
N SER A 74 -4.71 1.12 4.34
CA SER A 74 -3.49 0.92 5.15
C SER A 74 -2.37 0.32 4.32
N VAL A 75 -1.13 0.65 4.69
CA VAL A 75 0.08 0.09 4.10
C VAL A 75 0.90 -0.60 5.18
N GLY A 76 1.40 -1.80 4.87
CA GLY A 76 2.28 -2.53 5.78
C GLY A 76 3.46 -3.15 5.05
N VAL A 77 4.51 -3.41 5.83
CA VAL A 77 5.75 -4.02 5.36
C VAL A 77 6.08 -5.20 6.27
N ASN A 78 6.36 -6.37 5.68
CA ASN A 78 6.70 -7.58 6.42
C ASN A 78 8.20 -7.85 6.37
N TYR A 79 8.80 -8.09 7.53
CA TYR A 79 10.25 -8.21 7.76
C TYR A 79 10.64 -9.66 8.10
N THR A 80 11.86 -10.10 7.79
CA THR A 80 12.47 -11.32 8.37
C THR A 80 13.84 -11.03 8.96
N GLY A 81 13.94 -10.90 10.29
CA GLY A 81 15.22 -10.69 10.96
C GLY A 81 15.97 -9.46 10.43
N GLU A 82 17.26 -9.62 10.09
CA GLU A 82 18.16 -8.57 9.57
C GLU A 82 17.84 -8.10 8.13
N THR A 83 16.88 -8.71 7.43
CA THR A 83 16.48 -8.32 6.07
C THR A 83 15.00 -7.91 6.03
N VAL A 84 14.74 -6.73 5.50
CA VAL A 84 13.71 -5.85 6.08
C VAL A 84 12.42 -5.75 5.22
N ALA A 85 12.35 -6.26 3.98
CA ALA A 85 11.04 -6.49 3.34
C ALA A 85 10.97 -7.76 2.51
N LEU A 86 10.16 -8.71 2.96
CA LEU A 86 9.66 -9.80 2.12
C LEU A 86 8.51 -9.34 1.23
N SER A 87 7.65 -8.48 1.79
CA SER A 87 6.46 -8.01 1.11
C SER A 87 6.01 -6.65 1.60
N VAL A 88 5.47 -5.87 0.69
CA VAL A 88 4.68 -4.68 0.98
C VAL A 88 3.23 -4.98 0.65
N PHE A 89 2.30 -4.47 1.43
CA PHE A 89 0.88 -4.70 1.19
C PHE A 89 0.04 -3.46 1.41
N GLU A 90 -1.10 -3.44 0.75
CA GLU A 90 -2.15 -2.45 0.89
C GLU A 90 -3.47 -3.15 1.19
N ILE A 91 -4.24 -2.59 2.12
CA ILE A 91 -5.62 -2.97 2.37
C ILE A 91 -6.48 -1.76 2.01
N SER A 92 -7.48 -1.93 1.15
CA SER A 92 -8.40 -0.86 0.81
C SER A 92 -9.81 -1.34 0.52
N ASN A 93 -10.82 -0.51 0.79
CA ASN A 93 -12.21 -0.76 0.39
C ASN A 93 -12.56 -0.13 -0.98
N SER A 94 -11.56 0.42 -1.69
CA SER A 94 -11.75 1.08 -2.99
C SER A 94 -11.66 0.12 -4.18
N LEU A 95 -12.76 0.01 -4.93
CA LEU A 95 -12.77 -0.72 -6.21
C LEU A 95 -11.81 -0.11 -7.25
N GLU A 96 -11.57 1.20 -7.19
CA GLU A 96 -10.64 1.86 -8.10
C GLU A 96 -9.18 1.47 -7.80
N ARG A 97 -8.81 1.25 -6.53
CA ARG A 97 -7.50 0.68 -6.17
C ARG A 97 -7.32 -0.73 -6.71
N TRP A 98 -8.37 -1.55 -6.61
CA TRP A 98 -8.37 -2.89 -7.21
C TRP A 98 -8.17 -2.85 -8.73
N LYS A 99 -8.90 -1.98 -9.44
CA LYS A 99 -8.75 -1.81 -10.90
C LYS A 99 -7.36 -1.30 -11.27
N TYR A 100 -6.82 -0.35 -10.51
CA TYR A 100 -5.48 0.19 -10.70
C TYR A 100 -4.43 -0.93 -10.70
N PHE A 101 -4.37 -1.77 -9.67
CA PHE A 101 -3.37 -2.85 -9.63
C PHE A 101 -3.59 -3.94 -10.67
N LYS A 102 -4.84 -4.24 -11.03
CA LYS A 102 -5.12 -5.12 -12.18
C LYS A 102 -4.58 -4.54 -13.49
N GLY A 103 -4.67 -3.23 -13.68
CA GLY A 103 -4.07 -2.52 -14.81
C GLY A 103 -2.56 -2.66 -14.81
N ILE A 104 -1.91 -2.39 -13.67
CA ILE A 104 -0.46 -2.56 -13.51
C ILE A 104 -0.02 -3.98 -13.87
N ALA A 105 -0.70 -5.01 -13.37
CA ALA A 105 -0.37 -6.40 -13.70
C ALA A 105 -0.43 -6.66 -15.22
N LYS A 106 -1.44 -6.12 -15.91
CA LYS A 106 -1.59 -6.25 -17.36
C LYS A 106 -0.47 -5.53 -18.13
N ASP A 107 -0.08 -4.34 -17.67
CA ASP A 107 0.78 -3.43 -18.42
C ASP A 107 2.28 -3.60 -18.08
N SER A 108 2.61 -4.24 -16.95
CA SER A 108 3.98 -4.35 -16.41
C SER A 108 4.61 -5.73 -16.57
N GLY A 109 4.22 -6.45 -17.62
CA GLY A 109 4.82 -7.74 -17.99
C GLY A 109 4.53 -8.90 -17.02
N TYR A 110 3.54 -8.77 -16.14
CA TYR A 110 3.13 -9.87 -15.30
C TYR A 110 2.32 -10.90 -16.08
N LYS A 111 2.48 -12.17 -15.71
CA LYS A 111 1.64 -13.28 -16.16
C LYS A 111 0.78 -13.77 -15.00
N VAL A 112 -0.44 -14.21 -15.30
CA VAL A 112 -1.28 -14.86 -14.30
C VAL A 112 -0.65 -16.20 -13.94
N GLU A 113 -0.26 -16.35 -12.68
CA GLU A 113 0.26 -17.61 -12.13
C GLU A 113 -0.88 -18.46 -11.57
N SER A 114 -1.86 -17.84 -10.90
CA SER A 114 -3.06 -18.51 -10.43
C SER A 114 -4.25 -17.57 -10.27
N SER A 115 -5.46 -18.13 -10.32
CA SER A 115 -6.72 -17.44 -10.00
C SER A 115 -7.66 -18.44 -9.35
N LYS A 116 -8.02 -18.23 -8.09
CA LYS A 116 -8.86 -19.15 -7.31
C LYS A 116 -9.89 -18.39 -6.47
N ILE A 117 -10.98 -19.07 -6.15
CA ILE A 117 -11.94 -18.63 -5.14
C ILE A 117 -11.70 -19.49 -3.89
N GLU A 118 -11.42 -18.84 -2.76
CA GLU A 118 -11.21 -19.52 -1.48
C GLU A 118 -12.52 -19.93 -0.83
N LYS A 119 -12.46 -20.80 0.20
CA LYS A 119 -13.64 -21.37 0.86
C LYS A 119 -14.56 -20.31 1.48
N ASP A 120 -14.02 -19.15 1.84
CA ASP A 120 -14.74 -18.00 2.38
C ASP A 120 -15.32 -17.07 1.29
N GLY A 121 -15.17 -17.45 0.01
CA GLY A 121 -15.62 -16.66 -1.14
C GLY A 121 -14.66 -15.56 -1.59
N ALA A 122 -13.45 -15.47 -0.99
CA ALA A 122 -12.44 -14.52 -1.44
C ALA A 122 -11.90 -14.91 -2.82
N LEU A 123 -11.85 -13.95 -3.75
CA LEU A 123 -11.18 -14.13 -5.03
C LEU A 123 -9.70 -13.75 -4.85
N VAL A 124 -8.81 -14.71 -5.10
CA VAL A 124 -7.35 -14.51 -5.03
C VAL A 124 -6.77 -14.69 -6.43
N ILE A 125 -6.06 -13.68 -6.92
CA ILE A 125 -5.35 -13.70 -8.20
C ILE A 125 -3.87 -13.43 -7.93
N THR A 126 -3.01 -14.34 -8.38
CA THR A 126 -1.56 -14.19 -8.28
C THR A 126 -0.98 -13.95 -9.66
N TYR A 127 -0.17 -12.91 -9.75
CA TYR A 127 0.55 -12.48 -10.93
C TYR A 127 2.04 -12.58 -10.65
N LYS A 128 2.84 -12.97 -11.65
CA LYS A 128 4.29 -13.07 -11.53
C LYS A 128 5.00 -12.53 -12.75
N ASN A 129 6.07 -11.77 -12.53
CA ASN A 129 7.07 -11.44 -13.55
C ASN A 129 8.46 -11.92 -13.10
N ILE A 130 9.52 -11.47 -13.77
CA ILE A 130 10.89 -11.90 -13.46
C ILE A 130 11.38 -11.41 -12.09
N ASP A 131 10.89 -10.26 -11.63
CA ASP A 131 11.39 -9.59 -10.42
C ASP A 131 10.45 -9.73 -9.22
N TYR A 132 9.14 -9.84 -9.47
CA TYR A 132 8.10 -9.68 -8.46
C TYR A 132 6.94 -10.68 -8.58
N ILE A 133 6.33 -10.96 -7.44
CA ILE A 133 5.05 -11.64 -7.28
C ILE A 133 4.05 -10.60 -6.76
N MET A 134 2.94 -10.43 -7.47
CA MET A 134 1.83 -9.56 -7.10
C MET A 134 0.59 -10.41 -6.80
N THR A 135 0.04 -10.27 -5.59
CA THR A 135 -1.19 -10.96 -5.19
C THR A 135 -2.30 -9.95 -4.96
N LEU A 136 -3.45 -10.19 -5.60
CA LEU A 136 -4.68 -9.41 -5.43
C LEU A 136 -5.76 -10.28 -4.79
N VAL A 137 -6.31 -9.86 -3.66
CA VAL A 137 -7.44 -10.52 -2.99
C VAL A 137 -8.65 -9.59 -2.95
N ARG A 138 -9.82 -10.08 -3.35
CA ARG A 138 -11.11 -9.41 -3.15
C ARG A 138 -11.96 -10.27 -2.23
N LYS A 139 -12.28 -9.76 -1.05
CA LYS A 139 -13.09 -10.42 -0.04
C LYS A 139 -14.34 -9.61 0.27
N LYS A 140 -15.47 -10.28 0.51
CA LYS A 140 -16.69 -9.65 1.02
C LYS A 140 -16.71 -9.81 2.53
N GLU A 141 -16.82 -8.71 3.25
CA GLU A 141 -16.85 -8.72 4.71
C GLU A 141 -18.16 -8.09 5.21
N SER A 142 -18.82 -8.77 6.14
CA SER A 142 -20.04 -8.28 6.78
C SER A 142 -19.64 -7.44 7.99
N LYS A 143 -19.99 -6.15 8.00
CA LYS A 143 -19.87 -5.32 9.21
C LYS A 143 -21.02 -5.61 10.18
N LEU A 144 -20.81 -5.30 11.46
CA LEU A 144 -21.77 -5.48 12.58
C LEU A 144 -23.18 -4.90 12.30
N ILE A 145 -23.31 -3.98 11.34
CA ILE A 145 -24.55 -3.31 10.95
C ILE A 145 -24.97 -3.74 9.52
N LYS A 146 -25.14 -5.04 9.24
CA LYS A 146 -25.76 -5.61 8.01
C LYS A 146 -25.30 -5.02 6.65
N SER A 147 -24.17 -4.33 6.58
CA SER A 147 -23.59 -3.83 5.35
C SER A 147 -22.45 -4.77 4.95
N THR A 148 -22.54 -5.30 3.73
CA THR A 148 -21.44 -6.05 3.13
C THR A 148 -20.56 -5.07 2.40
N ILE A 149 -19.29 -4.97 2.81
CA ILE A 149 -18.27 -4.19 2.12
C ILE A 149 -17.35 -5.15 1.35
N ASN A 150 -16.78 -4.68 0.24
CA ASN A 150 -15.67 -5.39 -0.39
C ASN A 150 -14.37 -4.82 0.18
N THR A 151 -13.54 -5.71 0.73
CA THR A 151 -12.17 -5.42 1.15
C THR A 151 -11.23 -5.97 0.09
N TYR A 152 -10.33 -5.12 -0.39
CA TYR A 152 -9.32 -5.43 -1.39
C TYR A 152 -7.96 -5.45 -0.73
N TYR A 153 -7.21 -6.52 -0.97
CA TYR A 153 -5.83 -6.65 -0.51
C TYR A 153 -4.93 -6.71 -1.72
N PHE A 154 -3.88 -5.90 -1.69
CA PHE A 154 -2.77 -5.96 -2.62
C PHE A 154 -1.52 -6.34 -1.84
N LYS A 155 -0.72 -7.26 -2.40
CA LYS A 155 0.58 -7.63 -1.85
C LYS A 155 1.60 -7.71 -2.98
N LEU A 156 2.79 -7.17 -2.76
CA LEU A 156 3.91 -7.23 -3.68
C LEU A 156 5.12 -7.82 -2.97
N GLU A 157 5.79 -8.76 -3.61
CA GLU A 157 6.92 -9.51 -3.06
C GLU A 157 8.03 -9.62 -4.11
N LYS A 158 9.28 -9.69 -3.67
CA LYS A 158 10.41 -10.01 -4.54
C LYS A 158 10.45 -11.51 -4.84
N VAL A 159 10.71 -11.88 -6.09
CA VAL A 159 11.04 -13.28 -6.44
C VAL A 159 12.39 -13.61 -5.79
N LYS A 160 12.41 -14.64 -4.92
CA LYS A 160 13.66 -15.16 -4.37
C LYS A 160 14.48 -15.78 -5.51
N LYS A 161 15.69 -15.28 -5.71
CA LYS A 161 16.67 -15.84 -6.65
C LYS A 161 17.41 -17.01 -6.01
#